data_AF-A0A524KEV1-F1
#
_entry.id   AF-A0A524KEV1-F1
#
_cell.length_a   1.000
_cell.length_b   1.000
_cell.length_c   1.000
_cell.angle_alpha   90.00
_cell.angle_beta   90.00
_cell.angle_gamma   90.00
#
_symmetry.space_group_name_H-M   'P 1'
#
loop_
_entity.id
_entity.type
_entity.pdbx_description
1 polymer ?
#
loop_
_entity_poly.entity_id
_entity_poly.type
_entity_poly.pdbx_seq_one_letter_code
_entity_poly.pdbx_strand_id
1 'polypeptide(L)'
;MKSPKENSLNRKILAMTTGLANDLARMLIGDDEIQELQEYANIVSIRRLNFNDHGPVHMRKVVINALTMLDLLHEAGVQTSLEHDEVGTIEDSRVAIMLAAFLHDVGMSIGRQNHEMNSAIFAAPVIARLLSALYPDSLAKRVAIRSTALEGIEGHMATQRIHSMEAGLILVADGCDMEKGRSRIPMMLSTEPRVGDIHQYSAAAITRVDIGKGERRPIRIDVFMKESVGFFQIEEVLLQKVNMSPAKPYIELYGAVEGQDTRRYLG
;
A
#
# COMPACT_ATOMS: atom_id res chain seq x y z
N MET A 1 3.44 13.44 -18.28
CA MET A 1 4.25 14.33 -17.39
C MET A 1 3.73 14.15 -15.98
N LYS A 2 4.60 13.81 -15.02
CA LYS A 2 4.23 13.48 -13.63
C LYS A 2 3.69 14.68 -12.87
N SER A 3 2.70 14.46 -12.01
CA SER A 3 2.11 15.55 -11.22
C SER A 3 3.08 16.10 -10.15
N PRO A 4 2.91 17.35 -9.66
CA PRO A 4 3.73 17.89 -8.57
C PRO A 4 3.67 17.03 -7.30
N LYS A 5 2.50 16.45 -6.99
CA LYS A 5 2.32 15.56 -5.84
C LYS A 5 3.10 14.26 -6.03
N GLU A 6 3.01 13.66 -7.21
CA GLU A 6 3.76 12.46 -7.55
C GLU A 6 5.28 12.69 -7.46
N ASN A 7 5.78 13.80 -8.02
CA ASN A 7 7.21 14.16 -7.93
C ASN A 7 7.67 14.37 -6.48
N SER A 8 6.81 14.93 -5.62
CA SER A 8 7.11 15.07 -4.19
C SER A 8 7.24 13.72 -3.49
N LEU A 9 6.33 12.78 -3.79
CA LEU A 9 6.38 11.43 -3.24
C LEU A 9 7.59 10.64 -3.76
N ASN A 10 7.94 10.78 -5.04
CA ASN A 10 9.15 10.19 -5.61
C ASN A 10 10.41 10.63 -4.85
N ARG A 11 10.54 11.94 -4.56
CA ARG A 11 11.67 12.45 -3.74
C ARG A 11 11.66 11.87 -2.33
N LYS A 12 10.49 11.70 -1.72
CA LYS A 12 10.38 11.09 -0.38
C LYS A 12 10.82 9.63 -0.39
N ILE A 13 10.37 8.82 -1.36
CA ILE A 13 10.77 7.41 -1.49
C ILE A 13 12.29 7.29 -1.67
N LEU A 14 12.88 8.13 -2.52
CA LEU A 14 14.33 8.16 -2.74
C LEU A 14 15.11 8.59 -1.48
N ALA A 15 14.53 9.41 -0.61
CA ALA A 15 15.15 9.81 0.65
C ALA A 15 15.01 8.75 1.77
N MET A 16 14.01 7.88 1.68
CA MET A 16 13.76 6.79 2.63
C MET A 16 14.58 5.52 2.33
N THR A 17 15.26 5.46 1.19
CA THR A 17 15.94 4.25 0.71
C THR A 17 17.42 4.49 0.48
N THR A 18 18.23 3.47 0.72
CA THR A 18 19.67 3.43 0.44
C THR A 18 20.01 2.16 -0.34
N GLY A 19 21.26 1.97 -0.80
CA GLY A 19 21.71 0.71 -1.39
C GLY A 19 20.82 0.16 -2.52
N LEU A 20 20.59 -1.16 -2.52
CA LEU A 20 19.79 -1.85 -3.53
C LEU A 20 18.34 -1.37 -3.56
N ALA A 21 17.78 -1.01 -2.40
CA ALA A 21 16.44 -0.44 -2.33
C ALA A 21 16.38 0.91 -3.06
N ASN A 22 17.41 1.77 -2.93
CA ASN A 22 17.45 3.05 -3.65
C ASN A 22 17.58 2.85 -5.16
N ASP A 23 18.40 1.89 -5.58
CA ASP A 23 18.57 1.55 -7.00
C ASP A 23 17.24 1.06 -7.60
N LEU A 24 16.53 0.16 -6.90
CA LEU A 24 15.20 -0.25 -7.31
C LEU A 24 14.22 0.92 -7.35
N ALA A 25 14.22 1.80 -6.34
CA ALA A 25 13.32 2.95 -6.32
C ALA A 25 13.54 3.85 -7.55
N ARG A 26 14.78 4.06 -7.98
CA ARG A 26 15.09 4.80 -9.22
C ARG A 26 14.58 4.08 -10.45
N MET A 27 14.76 2.76 -10.53
CA MET A 27 14.25 1.95 -11.63
C MET A 27 12.71 2.03 -11.70
N LEU A 28 12.00 1.79 -10.59
CA LEU A 28 10.54 1.86 -10.51
C LEU A 28 10.00 3.25 -10.88
N ILE A 29 10.63 4.31 -10.38
CA ILE A 29 10.23 5.68 -10.70
C ILE A 29 10.54 6.00 -12.18
N GLY A 30 11.64 5.50 -12.73
CA GLY A 30 12.08 5.80 -14.09
C GLY A 30 11.48 4.92 -15.19
N ASP A 31 10.68 3.90 -14.83
CA ASP A 31 10.16 2.93 -15.78
C ASP A 31 8.88 3.41 -16.47
N ASP A 32 8.94 3.59 -17.79
CA ASP A 32 7.82 4.09 -18.60
C ASP A 32 6.63 3.12 -18.65
N GLU A 33 6.88 1.81 -18.67
CA GLU A 33 5.82 0.79 -18.68
C GLU A 33 5.03 0.84 -17.37
N ILE A 34 5.73 0.93 -16.23
CA ILE A 34 5.08 1.10 -14.93
C ILE A 34 4.27 2.40 -14.91
N GLN A 35 4.82 3.52 -15.36
CA GLN A 35 4.09 4.80 -15.37
C GLN A 35 2.79 4.69 -16.16
N GLU A 36 2.83 4.18 -17.39
CA GLU A 36 1.65 4.09 -18.26
C GLU A 36 0.61 3.10 -17.72
N LEU A 37 1.03 1.97 -17.13
CA LEU A 37 0.12 1.04 -16.46
C LEU A 37 -0.64 1.70 -15.32
N GLN A 38 0.05 2.46 -14.47
CA GLN A 38 -0.56 3.15 -13.33
C GLN A 38 -1.49 4.27 -13.76
N GLU A 39 -1.11 5.06 -14.77
CA GLU A 39 -1.97 6.12 -15.33
C GLU A 39 -3.23 5.51 -15.94
N TYR A 40 -3.10 4.43 -16.72
CA TYR A 40 -4.25 3.80 -17.34
C TYR A 40 -5.15 3.07 -16.33
N ALA A 41 -4.59 2.43 -15.30
CA ALA A 41 -5.33 1.91 -14.15
C ALA A 41 -6.18 3.02 -13.49
N ASN A 42 -5.62 4.21 -13.33
CA ASN A 42 -6.35 5.34 -12.75
C ASN A 42 -7.48 5.84 -13.66
N ILE A 43 -7.24 5.90 -14.97
CA ILE A 43 -8.26 6.27 -15.96
C ILE A 43 -9.43 5.28 -15.89
N VAL A 44 -9.15 3.97 -15.86
CA VAL A 44 -10.20 2.95 -15.76
C VAL A 44 -10.93 3.06 -14.42
N SER A 45 -10.21 3.17 -13.31
CA SER A 45 -10.81 3.28 -11.98
C SER A 45 -11.74 4.49 -11.86
N ILE A 46 -11.24 5.69 -12.13
CA ILE A 46 -11.98 6.93 -11.89
C ILE A 46 -13.00 7.18 -13.02
N ARG A 47 -12.55 7.22 -14.28
CA ARG A 47 -13.41 7.69 -15.38
C ARG A 47 -14.38 6.63 -15.86
N ARG A 48 -13.96 5.35 -15.91
CA ARG A 48 -14.80 4.26 -16.43
C ARG A 48 -15.67 3.65 -15.35
N LEU A 49 -15.15 3.49 -14.13
CA LEU A 49 -15.82 2.73 -13.07
C LEU A 49 -16.31 3.57 -11.89
N ASN A 50 -15.96 4.86 -11.82
CA ASN A 50 -16.33 5.77 -10.73
C ASN A 50 -15.83 5.31 -9.33
N PHE A 51 -14.67 4.66 -9.29
CA PHE A 51 -13.95 4.31 -8.05
C PHE A 51 -12.89 5.36 -7.70
N ASN A 52 -12.31 5.25 -6.50
CA ASN A 52 -11.21 6.10 -6.02
C ASN A 52 -9.93 5.95 -6.87
N ASP A 53 -8.96 6.84 -6.63
CA ASP A 53 -7.65 6.82 -7.29
C ASP A 53 -6.95 5.46 -7.10
N HIS A 54 -6.63 4.75 -8.19
CA HIS A 54 -5.78 3.55 -8.21
C HIS A 54 -4.56 3.83 -9.10
N GLY A 55 -4.02 5.04 -8.95
CA GLY A 55 -3.02 5.61 -9.83
C GLY A 55 -1.66 5.83 -9.20
N PRO A 56 -0.78 6.60 -9.87
CA PRO A 56 0.60 6.80 -9.45
C PRO A 56 0.74 7.35 -8.02
N VAL A 57 -0.11 8.31 -7.64
CA VAL A 57 -0.06 8.97 -6.32
C VAL A 57 -0.38 7.99 -5.21
N HIS A 58 -1.46 7.21 -5.36
CA HIS A 58 -1.82 6.17 -4.41
C HIS A 58 -0.68 5.17 -4.17
N MET A 59 -0.19 4.52 -5.23
CA MET A 59 0.81 3.45 -5.08
C MET A 59 2.10 3.95 -4.39
N ARG A 60 2.50 5.21 -4.62
CA ARG A 60 3.64 5.82 -3.92
C ARG A 60 3.37 6.08 -2.44
N LYS A 61 2.14 6.43 -2.08
CA LYS A 61 1.74 6.52 -0.66
C LYS A 61 1.79 5.14 0.01
N VAL A 62 1.31 4.10 -0.65
CA VAL A 62 1.40 2.71 -0.14
C VAL A 62 2.86 2.32 0.11
N VAL A 63 3.77 2.63 -0.82
CA VAL A 63 5.21 2.40 -0.62
C VAL A 63 5.73 3.10 0.63
N ILE A 64 5.43 4.38 0.79
CA ILE A 64 5.88 5.18 1.94
C ILE A 64 5.32 4.60 3.25
N ASN A 65 4.05 4.25 3.28
CA ASN A 65 3.40 3.66 4.45
C ASN A 65 4.03 2.32 4.81
N ALA A 66 4.22 1.43 3.83
CA ALA A 66 4.79 0.11 4.04
C ALA A 66 6.26 0.18 4.51
N LEU A 67 7.08 1.04 3.90
CA LEU A 67 8.47 1.25 4.34
C LEU A 67 8.54 1.85 5.75
N THR A 68 7.67 2.80 6.07
CA THR A 68 7.59 3.37 7.43
C THR A 68 7.27 2.28 8.46
N MET A 69 6.32 1.40 8.15
CA MET A 69 5.98 0.29 9.05
C MET A 69 7.08 -0.76 9.15
N LEU A 70 7.77 -1.06 8.04
CA LEU A 70 8.93 -1.96 8.05
C LEU A 70 10.04 -1.41 8.97
N ASP A 71 10.36 -0.12 8.87
CA ASP A 71 11.38 0.51 9.70
C ASP A 71 11.00 0.44 11.19
N LEU A 72 9.73 0.68 11.54
CA LEU A 72 9.23 0.53 12.91
C LEU A 72 9.33 -0.90 13.45
N LEU A 73 9.04 -1.91 12.61
CA LEU A 73 9.21 -3.32 12.98
C LEU A 73 10.69 -3.66 13.20
N HIS A 74 11.56 -3.18 12.31
CA HIS A 74 12.99 -3.41 12.40
C HIS A 74 13.60 -2.79 13.66
N GLU A 75 13.23 -1.54 13.98
CA GLU A 75 13.64 -0.87 15.21
C GLU A 75 13.21 -1.63 16.48
N ALA A 76 12.10 -2.38 16.41
CA ALA A 76 11.62 -3.24 17.48
C ALA A 76 12.22 -4.66 17.47
N GLY A 77 13.15 -4.96 16.55
CA GLY A 77 13.79 -6.28 16.43
C GLY A 77 12.87 -7.37 15.86
N VAL A 78 11.78 -6.98 15.19
CA VAL A 78 10.88 -7.93 14.51
C VAL A 78 11.49 -8.30 13.16
N GLN A 79 11.75 -9.60 12.97
CA GLN A 79 12.25 -10.12 11.70
C GLN A 79 11.16 -10.13 10.63
N THR A 80 11.56 -9.88 9.39
CA THR A 80 10.72 -10.12 8.22
C THR A 80 10.64 -11.61 7.89
N SER A 81 9.75 -12.01 6.99
CA SER A 81 9.68 -13.42 6.57
C SER A 81 10.92 -13.83 5.79
N LEU A 82 11.47 -12.97 4.93
CA LEU A 82 12.71 -13.28 4.22
C LEU A 82 13.91 -13.46 5.17
N GLU A 83 13.98 -12.70 6.27
CA GLU A 83 15.00 -12.86 7.31
C GLU A 83 14.78 -14.14 8.12
N HIS A 84 13.55 -14.40 8.54
CA HIS A 84 13.18 -15.60 9.29
C HIS A 84 13.47 -16.89 8.50
N ASP A 85 13.22 -16.87 7.19
CA ASP A 85 13.43 -18.01 6.29
C ASP A 85 14.90 -18.12 5.81
N GLU A 86 15.79 -17.26 6.28
CA GLU A 86 17.23 -17.22 5.94
C GLU A 86 17.53 -17.08 4.44
N VAL A 87 16.58 -16.53 3.67
CA VAL A 87 16.70 -16.36 2.21
C VAL A 87 16.93 -14.91 1.79
N GLY A 88 16.87 -13.97 2.73
CA GLY A 88 17.08 -12.55 2.48
C GLY A 88 17.39 -11.77 3.74
N THR A 89 17.63 -10.49 3.52
CA THR A 89 17.86 -9.47 4.55
C THR A 89 16.70 -8.48 4.55
N ILE A 90 16.63 -7.61 5.56
CA ILE A 90 15.69 -6.48 5.51
C ILE A 90 15.79 -5.64 4.23
N GLU A 91 16.98 -5.52 3.63
CA GLU A 91 17.15 -4.80 2.37
C GLU A 91 16.42 -5.52 1.21
N ASP A 92 16.46 -6.85 1.20
CA ASP A 92 15.70 -7.67 0.25
C ASP A 92 14.18 -7.57 0.51
N SER A 93 13.76 -7.43 1.78
CA SER A 93 12.36 -7.14 2.15
C SER A 93 11.89 -5.76 1.69
N ARG A 94 12.75 -4.72 1.78
CA ARG A 94 12.46 -3.40 1.19
C ARG A 94 12.19 -3.50 -0.30
N VAL A 95 13.01 -4.29 -1.01
CA VAL A 95 12.83 -4.55 -2.45
C VAL A 95 11.49 -5.23 -2.72
N ALA A 96 11.15 -6.30 -1.99
CA ALA A 96 9.87 -7.00 -2.14
C ALA A 96 8.67 -6.07 -1.89
N ILE A 97 8.72 -5.28 -0.82
CA ILE A 97 7.66 -4.34 -0.44
C ILE A 97 7.47 -3.25 -1.50
N MET A 98 8.55 -2.66 -2.02
CA MET A 98 8.45 -1.63 -3.04
C MET A 98 7.89 -2.18 -4.35
N LEU A 99 8.32 -3.37 -4.77
CA LEU A 99 7.77 -4.03 -5.96
C LEU A 99 6.28 -4.28 -5.81
N ALA A 100 5.86 -4.83 -4.67
CA ALA A 100 4.45 -5.09 -4.40
C ALA A 100 3.65 -3.78 -4.38
N ALA A 101 4.06 -2.80 -3.58
CA ALA A 101 3.32 -1.55 -3.43
C ALA A 101 3.23 -0.72 -4.72
N PHE A 102 4.29 -0.68 -5.55
CA PHE A 102 4.25 0.01 -6.85
C PHE A 102 3.36 -0.67 -7.89
N LEU A 103 3.07 -1.98 -7.74
CA LEU A 103 2.42 -2.76 -8.78
C LEU A 103 1.09 -3.39 -8.34
N HIS A 104 0.69 -3.28 -7.08
CA HIS A 104 -0.44 -4.03 -6.52
C HIS A 104 -1.78 -3.79 -7.22
N ASP A 105 -1.94 -2.62 -7.85
CA ASP A 105 -3.19 -2.15 -8.43
C ASP A 105 -3.17 -2.08 -9.96
N VAL A 106 -2.08 -2.48 -10.64
CA VAL A 106 -1.96 -2.30 -12.11
C VAL A 106 -2.99 -3.10 -12.91
N GLY A 107 -3.58 -4.15 -12.33
CA GLY A 107 -4.69 -4.93 -12.88
C GLY A 107 -5.98 -4.12 -13.04
N MET A 108 -6.13 -3.00 -12.31
CA MET A 108 -7.23 -2.05 -12.51
C MET A 108 -7.24 -1.46 -13.92
N SER A 109 -6.12 -1.52 -14.66
CA SER A 109 -6.02 -1.14 -16.07
C SER A 109 -6.96 -1.90 -17.00
N ILE A 110 -7.46 -3.08 -16.58
CA ILE A 110 -8.44 -3.86 -17.36
C ILE A 110 -9.81 -3.98 -16.69
N GLY A 111 -9.91 -3.80 -15.37
CA GLY A 111 -11.19 -3.78 -14.65
C GLY A 111 -11.03 -4.02 -13.15
N ARG A 112 -12.16 -3.93 -12.41
CA ARG A 112 -12.18 -4.11 -10.94
C ARG A 112 -12.21 -5.57 -10.50
N GLN A 113 -12.89 -6.44 -11.26
CA GLN A 113 -13.02 -7.84 -10.91
C GLN A 113 -11.67 -8.55 -11.04
N ASN A 114 -11.28 -9.27 -9.99
CA ASN A 114 -10.01 -10.00 -9.90
C ASN A 114 -8.78 -9.12 -10.22
N HIS A 115 -8.84 -7.83 -9.91
CA HIS A 115 -7.72 -6.92 -10.20
C HIS A 115 -6.47 -7.31 -9.41
N GLU A 116 -6.59 -7.99 -8.27
CA GLU A 116 -5.45 -8.54 -7.53
C GLU A 116 -4.69 -9.57 -8.39
N MET A 117 -5.42 -10.56 -8.92
CA MET A 117 -4.87 -11.60 -9.79
C MET A 117 -4.31 -11.03 -11.10
N ASN A 118 -5.04 -10.10 -11.71
CA ASN A 118 -4.60 -9.43 -12.93
C ASN A 118 -3.36 -8.56 -12.68
N SER A 119 -3.26 -7.93 -11.51
CA SER A 119 -2.07 -7.17 -11.11
C SER A 119 -0.87 -8.09 -10.98
N ALA A 120 -1.02 -9.27 -10.39
CA ALA A 120 0.06 -10.24 -10.29
C ALA A 120 0.55 -10.71 -11.68
N ILE A 121 -0.39 -10.95 -12.61
CA ILE A 121 -0.08 -11.33 -14.00
C ILE A 121 0.72 -10.22 -14.71
N PHE A 122 0.30 -8.96 -14.62
CA PHE A 122 0.99 -7.84 -15.26
C PHE A 122 2.30 -7.48 -14.55
N ALA A 123 2.36 -7.61 -13.23
CA ALA A 123 3.54 -7.30 -12.45
C ALA A 123 4.64 -8.35 -12.62
N ALA A 124 4.31 -9.64 -12.80
CA ALA A 124 5.29 -10.72 -12.89
C ALA A 124 6.44 -10.48 -13.92
N PRO A 125 6.18 -10.11 -15.19
CA PRO A 125 7.24 -9.83 -16.15
C PRO A 125 8.06 -8.57 -15.79
N VAL A 126 7.41 -7.53 -15.27
CA VAL A 126 8.08 -6.30 -14.81
C VAL A 126 9.02 -6.62 -13.65
N ILE A 127 8.51 -7.29 -12.61
CA ILE A 127 9.29 -7.72 -11.44
C ILE A 127 10.48 -8.59 -11.89
N ALA A 128 10.27 -9.56 -12.77
CA ALA A 128 11.33 -10.43 -13.26
C ALA A 128 12.44 -9.65 -13.98
N ARG A 129 12.07 -8.66 -14.82
CA ARG A 129 13.01 -7.78 -15.52
C ARG A 129 13.82 -6.93 -14.54
N LEU A 130 13.16 -6.28 -13.57
CA LEU A 130 13.83 -5.42 -12.58
C LEU A 130 14.76 -6.22 -11.67
N LEU A 131 14.31 -7.36 -11.17
CA LEU A 131 15.12 -8.23 -10.30
C LEU A 131 16.31 -8.85 -11.03
N SER A 132 16.20 -9.10 -12.34
CA SER A 132 17.34 -9.59 -13.13
C SER A 132 18.47 -8.57 -13.22
N ALA A 133 18.13 -7.28 -13.30
CA ALA A 133 19.13 -6.21 -13.27
C ALA A 133 19.69 -5.97 -11.86
N LEU A 134 18.85 -6.04 -10.82
CA LEU A 134 19.24 -5.75 -9.44
C LEU A 134 20.03 -6.91 -8.79
N TYR A 135 19.73 -8.15 -9.16
CA TYR A 135 20.37 -9.37 -8.65
C TYR A 135 20.84 -10.26 -9.82
N PRO A 136 21.85 -9.87 -10.59
CA PRO A 136 22.29 -10.61 -11.78
C PRO A 136 22.74 -12.03 -11.45
N ASP A 137 23.43 -12.21 -10.32
CA ASP A 137 24.11 -13.46 -9.96
C ASP A 137 23.35 -14.31 -8.93
N SER A 138 22.16 -13.89 -8.48
CA SER A 138 21.42 -14.60 -7.42
C SER A 138 20.01 -14.98 -7.86
N LEU A 139 19.88 -16.13 -8.52
CA LEU A 139 18.57 -16.69 -8.86
C LEU A 139 17.71 -16.92 -7.60
N ALA A 140 18.32 -17.39 -6.51
CA ALA A 140 17.61 -17.65 -5.26
C ALA A 140 16.93 -16.39 -4.70
N LYS A 141 17.65 -15.26 -4.61
CA LYS A 141 17.08 -13.98 -4.17
C LYS A 141 15.98 -13.50 -5.12
N ARG A 142 16.19 -13.59 -6.44
CA ARG A 142 15.17 -13.20 -7.42
C ARG A 142 13.88 -13.99 -7.24
N VAL A 143 13.95 -15.29 -6.98
CA VAL A 143 12.78 -16.12 -6.76
C VAL A 143 12.08 -15.74 -5.45
N ALA A 144 12.80 -15.66 -4.33
CA ALA A 144 12.22 -15.35 -3.02
C ALA A 144 11.55 -13.97 -3.00
N ILE A 145 12.24 -12.94 -3.49
CA ILE A 145 11.74 -11.55 -3.52
C ILE A 145 10.52 -11.46 -4.45
N ARG A 146 10.57 -12.07 -5.64
CA ARG A 146 9.43 -12.06 -6.57
C ARG A 146 8.21 -12.74 -5.97
N SER A 147 8.38 -13.92 -5.36
CA SER A 147 7.26 -14.65 -4.74
C SER A 147 6.62 -13.85 -3.61
N THR A 148 7.44 -13.22 -2.76
CA THR A 148 6.97 -12.36 -1.66
C THR A 148 6.25 -11.12 -2.18
N ALA A 149 6.77 -10.48 -3.23
CA ALA A 149 6.12 -9.34 -3.86
C ALA A 149 4.76 -9.72 -4.47
N LEU A 150 4.69 -10.85 -5.17
CA LEU A 150 3.44 -11.34 -5.77
C LEU A 150 2.42 -11.75 -4.72
N GLU A 151 2.82 -12.33 -3.58
CA GLU A 151 1.92 -12.57 -2.45
C GLU A 151 1.29 -11.25 -1.97
N GLY A 152 2.09 -10.19 -1.79
CA GLY A 152 1.59 -8.87 -1.40
C GLY A 152 0.61 -8.26 -2.42
N ILE A 153 0.87 -8.43 -3.71
CA ILE A 153 0.00 -7.96 -4.80
C ILE A 153 -1.32 -8.72 -4.81
N GLU A 154 -1.27 -10.05 -4.75
CA GLU A 154 -2.46 -10.92 -4.72
C GLU A 154 -3.30 -10.69 -3.45
N GLY A 155 -2.66 -10.38 -2.33
CA GLY A 155 -3.31 -10.28 -1.03
C GLY A 155 -3.90 -8.93 -0.67
N HIS A 156 -3.55 -7.83 -1.35
CA HIS A 156 -3.71 -6.48 -0.81
C HIS A 156 -5.16 -6.09 -0.47
N MET A 157 -6.15 -6.72 -1.11
CA MET A 157 -7.58 -6.52 -0.86
C MET A 157 -8.13 -7.33 0.32
N ALA A 158 -7.32 -8.15 0.99
CA ALA A 158 -7.73 -9.04 2.08
C ALA A 158 -8.83 -10.05 1.69
N THR A 159 -8.95 -10.36 0.40
CA THR A 159 -9.85 -11.39 -0.16
C THR A 159 -9.32 -12.81 0.07
N GLN A 160 -8.03 -12.93 0.38
CA GLN A 160 -7.35 -14.17 0.74
C GLN A 160 -6.38 -13.94 1.90
N ARG A 161 -5.96 -15.04 2.53
CA ARG A 161 -5.05 -15.00 3.67
C ARG A 161 -3.61 -14.79 3.22
N ILE A 162 -2.91 -13.96 3.98
CA ILE A 162 -1.50 -13.61 3.77
C ILE A 162 -0.65 -14.14 4.91
N HIS A 163 0.58 -14.53 4.56
CA HIS A 163 1.46 -15.30 5.42
C HIS A 163 2.79 -14.60 5.68
N SER A 164 3.36 -13.89 4.69
CA SER A 164 4.60 -13.14 4.93
C SER A 164 4.37 -11.80 5.62
N MET A 165 5.35 -11.37 6.43
CA MET A 165 5.35 -10.06 7.08
C MET A 165 5.27 -8.94 6.04
N GLU A 166 6.08 -9.06 4.99
CA GLU A 166 6.16 -8.11 3.88
C GLU A 166 4.81 -7.93 3.18
N ALA A 167 4.17 -9.02 2.77
CA ALA A 167 2.85 -8.96 2.15
C ALA A 167 1.81 -8.40 3.15
N GLY A 168 1.90 -8.79 4.42
CA GLY A 168 1.07 -8.25 5.49
C GLY A 168 1.16 -6.74 5.64
N LEU A 169 2.34 -6.15 5.44
CA LEU A 169 2.53 -4.70 5.46
C LEU A 169 1.87 -4.02 4.26
N ILE A 170 1.80 -4.66 3.08
CA ILE A 170 1.12 -4.10 1.90
C ILE A 170 -0.37 -3.89 2.17
N LEU A 171 -1.05 -4.89 2.75
CA LEU A 171 -2.47 -4.82 3.10
C LEU A 171 -2.75 -3.61 4.00
N VAL A 172 -1.97 -3.50 5.08
CA VAL A 172 -2.15 -2.43 6.06
C VAL A 172 -1.81 -1.07 5.43
N ALA A 173 -0.73 -0.99 4.64
CA ALA A 173 -0.27 0.24 4.01
C ALA A 173 -1.27 0.81 3.00
N ASP A 174 -1.87 -0.06 2.20
CA ASP A 174 -2.94 0.29 1.26
C ASP A 174 -4.21 0.72 2.03
N GLY A 175 -4.59 -0.03 3.07
CA GLY A 175 -5.68 0.37 3.98
C GLY A 175 -5.48 1.75 4.60
N CYS A 176 -4.26 2.14 4.93
CA CYS A 176 -3.96 3.45 5.51
C CYS A 176 -4.07 4.63 4.53
N ASP A 177 -4.01 4.41 3.21
CA ASP A 177 -4.24 5.49 2.25
C ASP A 177 -5.75 5.70 2.04
N MET A 178 -6.39 6.33 3.02
CA MET A 178 -7.86 6.54 3.05
C MET A 178 -8.25 8.01 3.29
N GLU A 179 -7.29 8.93 3.25
CA GLU A 179 -7.56 10.36 3.44
C GLU A 179 -8.46 10.92 2.33
N LYS A 180 -9.27 11.93 2.68
CA LYS A 180 -10.23 12.64 1.81
C LYS A 180 -9.73 13.03 0.41
N GLY A 181 -8.42 13.15 0.22
CA GLY A 181 -7.83 13.40 -1.10
C GLY A 181 -8.18 12.34 -2.14
N ARG A 182 -8.42 11.09 -1.73
CA ARG A 182 -8.72 9.97 -2.65
C ARG A 182 -10.13 9.97 -3.22
N SER A 183 -11.12 10.50 -2.49
CA SER A 183 -12.53 10.52 -2.91
C SER A 183 -12.95 11.81 -3.61
N ARG A 184 -12.09 12.84 -3.62
CA ARG A 184 -12.45 14.17 -4.15
C ARG A 184 -12.88 14.17 -5.62
N ILE A 185 -12.13 13.51 -6.51
CA ILE A 185 -12.44 13.50 -7.96
C ILE A 185 -13.68 12.65 -8.26
N PRO A 186 -13.79 11.39 -7.77
CA PRO A 186 -15.00 10.58 -7.98
C PRO A 186 -16.27 11.25 -7.46
N MET A 187 -16.22 11.92 -6.30
CA MET A 187 -17.38 12.66 -5.77
C MET A 187 -17.79 13.83 -6.66
N MET A 188 -16.84 14.53 -7.30
CA MET A 188 -17.15 15.61 -8.26
C MET A 188 -17.77 15.08 -9.56
N LEU A 189 -17.42 13.86 -9.97
CA LEU A 189 -17.95 13.21 -11.17
C LEU A 189 -19.30 12.52 -10.91
N SER A 190 -19.63 12.25 -9.66
CA SER A 190 -20.87 11.62 -9.25
C SER A 190 -21.99 12.66 -9.18
N THR A 191 -22.93 12.59 -10.12
CA THR A 191 -24.05 13.53 -10.22
C THR A 191 -25.27 13.13 -9.37
N GLU A 192 -25.36 11.87 -8.95
CA GLU A 192 -26.47 11.33 -8.17
C GLU A 192 -25.95 10.38 -7.07
N PRO A 193 -26.53 10.39 -5.86
CA PRO A 193 -26.21 9.44 -4.80
C PRO A 193 -26.55 8.00 -5.21
N ARG A 194 -25.63 7.06 -4.98
CA ARG A 194 -25.81 5.62 -5.27
C ARG A 194 -25.55 4.76 -4.03
N VAL A 195 -26.13 3.56 -4.05
CA VAL A 195 -25.80 2.52 -3.07
C VAL A 195 -24.31 2.17 -3.21
N GLY A 196 -23.55 2.36 -2.14
CA GLY A 196 -22.09 2.23 -2.12
C GLY A 196 -21.33 3.54 -1.88
N ASP A 197 -21.98 4.70 -2.00
CA ASP A 197 -21.35 6.01 -1.79
C ASP A 197 -20.87 6.23 -0.35
N ILE A 198 -21.33 5.41 0.60
CA ILE A 198 -20.85 5.44 1.98
C ILE A 198 -19.32 5.32 2.05
N HIS A 199 -18.67 4.59 1.14
CA HIS A 199 -17.22 4.53 1.06
C HIS A 199 -16.60 5.88 0.65
N GLN A 200 -17.23 6.63 -0.26
CA GLN A 200 -16.73 7.94 -0.68
C GLN A 200 -16.94 9.00 0.42
N TYR A 201 -18.13 9.03 1.04
CA TYR A 201 -18.44 9.97 2.13
C TYR A 201 -17.61 9.70 3.38
N SER A 202 -17.47 8.45 3.79
CA SER A 202 -16.62 8.09 4.95
C SER A 202 -15.15 8.41 4.72
N ALA A 203 -14.61 8.15 3.52
CA ALA A 203 -13.25 8.58 3.16
C ALA A 203 -13.10 10.11 3.16
N ALA A 204 -14.13 10.85 2.72
CA ALA A 204 -14.12 12.31 2.74
C ALA A 204 -14.08 12.90 4.17
N ALA A 205 -14.54 12.15 5.17
CA ALA A 205 -14.46 12.54 6.58
C ALA A 205 -13.05 12.38 7.17
N ILE A 206 -12.21 11.50 6.61
CA ILE A 206 -10.84 11.26 7.08
C ILE A 206 -9.94 12.44 6.70
N THR A 207 -9.40 13.12 7.70
CA THR A 207 -8.54 14.30 7.50
C THR A 207 -7.07 13.94 7.39
N ARG A 208 -6.62 12.96 8.18
CA ARG A 208 -5.21 12.56 8.26
C ARG A 208 -5.11 11.13 8.80
N VAL A 209 -4.16 10.37 8.28
CA VAL A 209 -3.72 9.10 8.86
C VAL A 209 -2.25 9.22 9.21
N ASP A 210 -1.92 9.05 10.49
CA ASP A 210 -0.54 9.05 10.96
C ASP A 210 -0.10 7.62 11.26
N ILE A 211 1.12 7.26 10.81
CA ILE A 211 1.78 5.99 11.11
C ILE A 211 3.08 6.34 11.84
N GLY A 212 3.26 5.78 13.04
CA GLY A 212 4.42 6.07 13.87
C GLY A 212 4.66 5.00 14.92
N LYS A 213 5.62 5.26 15.81
CA LYS A 213 5.97 4.36 16.92
C LYS A 213 4.83 4.29 17.94
N GLY A 214 4.41 3.07 18.29
CA GLY A 214 3.41 2.84 19.34
C GLY A 214 4.00 2.76 20.74
N GLU A 215 3.10 2.73 21.73
CA GLU A 215 3.47 2.68 23.15
C GLU A 215 3.62 1.23 23.65
N ARG A 216 2.81 0.32 23.12
CA ARG A 216 2.66 -1.09 23.48
C ARG A 216 3.06 -2.03 22.34
N ARG A 217 2.76 -1.65 21.10
CA ARG A 217 3.18 -2.35 19.89
C ARG A 217 4.05 -1.45 19.01
N PRO A 218 4.93 -2.02 18.16
CA PRO A 218 5.86 -1.22 17.36
C PRO A 218 5.18 -0.19 16.45
N ILE A 219 4.06 -0.56 15.83
CA ILE A 219 3.33 0.29 14.89
C ILE A 219 2.09 0.86 15.58
N ARG A 220 1.93 2.18 15.52
CA ARG A 220 0.70 2.88 15.87
C ARG A 220 0.13 3.57 14.65
N ILE A 221 -1.16 3.35 14.43
CA ILE A 221 -1.95 3.98 13.37
C ILE A 221 -3.02 4.84 14.03
N ASP A 222 -2.94 6.16 13.82
CA ASP A 222 -3.96 7.11 14.28
C ASP A 222 -4.73 7.65 13.07
N VAL A 223 -6.04 7.43 13.06
CA VAL A 223 -6.95 7.92 12.01
C VAL A 223 -7.74 9.10 12.55
N PHE A 224 -7.49 10.28 12.01
CA PHE A 224 -8.18 11.53 12.38
C PHE A 224 -9.31 11.82 11.40
N MET A 225 -10.47 12.20 11.92
CA MET A 225 -11.66 12.48 11.11
C MET A 225 -12.48 13.64 11.67
N LYS A 226 -13.22 14.32 10.78
CA LYS A 226 -14.14 15.41 11.17
C LYS A 226 -15.50 14.92 11.64
N GLU A 227 -15.93 13.78 11.11
CA GLU A 227 -17.27 13.25 11.32
C GLU A 227 -17.18 11.75 11.59
N SER A 228 -18.07 11.23 12.43
CA SER A 228 -18.09 9.83 12.87
C SER A 228 -18.31 8.84 11.73
N VAL A 229 -18.86 9.28 10.58
CA VAL A 229 -18.97 8.44 9.38
C VAL A 229 -17.61 7.91 8.92
N GLY A 230 -16.51 8.59 9.27
CA GLY A 230 -15.15 8.11 9.02
C GLY A 230 -14.80 6.77 9.70
N PHE A 231 -15.47 6.41 10.80
CA PHE A 231 -15.27 5.10 11.44
C PHE A 231 -15.55 3.92 10.51
N PHE A 232 -16.43 4.10 9.52
CA PHE A 232 -16.69 3.09 8.50
C PHE A 232 -15.43 2.72 7.70
N GLN A 233 -14.52 3.66 7.42
CA GLN A 233 -13.24 3.33 6.77
C GLN A 233 -12.34 2.49 7.69
N ILE A 234 -12.37 2.74 8.99
CA ILE A 234 -11.61 1.94 9.94
C ILE A 234 -12.18 0.53 10.02
N GLU A 235 -13.51 0.41 10.18
CA GLU A 235 -14.20 -0.84 10.48
C GLU A 235 -14.32 -1.76 9.26
N GLU A 236 -14.69 -1.22 8.11
CA GLU A 236 -14.96 -2.00 6.89
C GLU A 236 -13.77 -2.13 5.95
N VAL A 237 -12.76 -1.26 6.08
CA VAL A 237 -11.58 -1.29 5.19
C VAL A 237 -10.32 -1.67 5.97
N LEU A 238 -9.87 -0.82 6.88
CA LEU A 238 -8.56 -1.03 7.52
C LEU A 238 -8.54 -2.23 8.46
N LEU A 239 -9.57 -2.41 9.29
CA LEU A 239 -9.63 -3.54 10.22
C LEU A 239 -9.68 -4.89 9.49
N GLN A 240 -10.38 -4.97 8.36
CA GLN A 240 -10.39 -6.19 7.54
C GLN A 240 -8.97 -6.55 7.07
N LYS A 241 -8.24 -5.56 6.54
CA LYS A 241 -6.86 -5.72 6.09
C LYS A 241 -5.90 -6.06 7.24
N VAL A 242 -6.03 -5.38 8.38
CA VAL A 242 -5.23 -5.69 9.57
C VAL A 242 -5.54 -7.10 10.07
N ASN A 243 -6.80 -7.54 10.09
CA ASN A 243 -7.18 -8.87 10.55
C ASN A 243 -6.61 -10.02 9.70
N MET A 244 -6.38 -9.75 8.41
CA MET A 244 -5.79 -10.70 7.47
C MET A 244 -4.26 -10.62 7.38
N SER A 245 -3.65 -9.71 8.12
CA SER A 245 -2.20 -9.44 8.08
C SER A 245 -1.46 -10.11 9.25
N PRO A 246 -0.33 -10.79 9.01
CA PRO A 246 0.58 -11.24 10.07
C PRO A 246 1.19 -10.08 10.87
N ALA A 247 1.09 -8.84 10.39
CA ALA A 247 1.52 -7.65 11.13
C ALA A 247 0.56 -7.28 12.28
N LYS A 248 -0.65 -7.84 12.34
CA LYS A 248 -1.67 -7.53 13.37
C LYS A 248 -1.13 -7.50 14.81
N PRO A 249 -0.33 -8.49 15.29
CA PRO A 249 0.17 -8.48 16.66
C PRO A 249 1.12 -7.32 16.95
N TYR A 250 1.54 -6.56 15.94
CA TYR A 250 2.48 -5.44 16.08
C TYR A 250 1.82 -4.07 15.87
N ILE A 251 0.49 -4.02 15.77
CA ILE A 251 -0.27 -2.81 15.45
C ILE A 251 -1.17 -2.40 16.62
N GLU A 252 -1.11 -1.12 16.96
CA GLU A 252 -2.17 -0.39 17.67
C GLU A 252 -2.93 0.47 16.68
N LEU A 253 -4.25 0.56 16.84
CA LEU A 253 -5.13 1.28 15.93
C LEU A 253 -6.12 2.14 16.71
N TYR A 254 -6.11 3.43 16.42
CA TYR A 254 -6.95 4.44 17.05
C TYR A 254 -7.71 5.26 16.02
N GLY A 255 -8.95 5.62 16.34
CA GLY A 255 -9.76 6.56 15.57
C GLY A 255 -10.18 7.75 16.44
N ALA A 256 -9.97 8.96 15.95
CA ALA A 256 -10.28 10.19 16.67
C ALA A 256 -11.17 11.11 15.83
N VAL A 257 -12.34 11.45 16.36
CA VAL A 257 -13.23 12.48 15.80
C VAL A 257 -12.92 13.80 16.49
N GLU A 258 -12.85 14.89 15.73
CA GLU A 258 -12.62 16.24 16.28
C GLU A 258 -13.62 16.56 17.40
N GLY A 259 -13.10 16.87 18.61
CA GLY A 259 -13.91 17.18 19.78
C GLY A 259 -14.51 15.99 20.53
N GLN A 260 -14.12 14.75 20.21
CA GLN A 260 -14.58 13.53 20.90
C GLN A 260 -13.42 12.72 21.47
N ASP A 261 -13.74 11.79 22.38
CA ASP A 261 -12.77 10.85 22.92
C ASP A 261 -12.23 9.91 21.84
N THR A 262 -10.95 9.56 21.97
CA THR A 262 -10.28 8.65 21.04
C THR A 262 -10.78 7.23 21.24
N ARG A 263 -11.22 6.59 20.14
CA ARG A 263 -11.63 5.19 20.13
C ARG A 263 -10.44 4.28 19.84
N ARG A 264 -10.19 3.32 20.72
CA ARG A 264 -9.17 2.27 20.51
C ARG A 264 -9.79 1.03 19.89
N TYR A 265 -9.21 0.56 18.80
CA TYR A 265 -9.59 -0.68 18.10
C TYR A 265 -8.63 -1.83 18.40
N LEU A 266 -7.33 -1.56 18.42
CA LEU A 266 -6.26 -2.53 18.75
C LEU A 266 -5.29 -1.88 19.73
N GLY A 267 -4.77 -2.65 20.70
CA GLY A 267 -3.84 -2.14 21.70
C GLY A 267 -3.22 -3.19 22.61
#